data_AF-A0A5J4SRT2-F1
#
_entry.id   AF-A0A5J4SRT2-F1
#
_cell.length_a   1.000
_cell.length_b   1.000
_cell.length_c   1.000
_cell.angle_alpha   90.00
_cell.angle_beta   90.00
_cell.angle_gamma   90.00
#
_symmetry.space_group_name_H-M   'P 1'
#
loop_
_entity.id
_entity.type
_entity.pdbx_description
1 polymer ?
#
loop_
_entity_poly.entity_id
_entity_poly.type
_entity_poly.pdbx_seq_one_letter_code
_entity_poly.pdbx_strand_id
1 'polypeptide(L)'
;MKQIFLLIAIAAISISANAQEKPSTGDLYEGLTRKITYDRMIPPYGLEVSFNKTVHVIFPSAIRYVDLGSMNIIAGKADGSENVIRIKAAVRGFEKETNLSVITDEGSFYSFNVKYADEPVKLSIEMKDFIHDGEVVNRPNNSLEIYLSELRNESPKVVNLIMKSIYQSNKREIKHIGSKRFGIQYLLKGIYTYNDFLYFHTQVKNAVPT
;
A
#
# COMPACT_ATOMS: atom_id res chain seq x y z
N MET A 1 -43.55 -64.90 12.63
CA MET A 1 -42.75 -64.11 11.67
C MET A 1 -43.07 -62.62 11.74
N LYS A 2 -42.88 -61.95 12.90
CA LYS A 2 -43.09 -60.49 13.05
C LYS A 2 -41.99 -59.77 13.83
N GLN A 3 -40.99 -60.48 14.36
CA GLN A 3 -39.89 -59.86 15.12
C GLN A 3 -38.57 -59.73 14.36
N ILE A 4 -38.43 -60.37 13.18
CA ILE A 4 -37.20 -60.29 12.38
C ILE A 4 -37.15 -59.03 11.50
N PHE A 5 -38.30 -58.42 11.18
CA PHE A 5 -38.36 -57.22 10.34
C PHE A 5 -37.98 -55.91 11.08
N LEU A 6 -38.03 -55.89 12.41
CA LEU A 6 -37.72 -54.67 13.18
C LEU A 6 -36.21 -54.44 13.33
N LEU A 7 -35.40 -55.51 13.31
CA LEU A 7 -33.94 -55.42 13.43
C LEU A 7 -33.24 -54.91 12.17
N ILE A 8 -33.83 -55.16 10.99
CA ILE A 8 -33.29 -54.66 9.71
C ILE A 8 -33.61 -53.16 9.53
N ALA A 9 -34.74 -52.69 10.05
CA ALA A 9 -35.10 -51.28 10.01
C ALA A 9 -34.20 -50.41 10.91
N ILE A 10 -33.74 -50.92 12.05
CA ILE A 10 -32.83 -50.19 12.95
C ILE A 10 -31.40 -50.20 12.39
N ALA A 11 -30.96 -51.26 11.73
CA ALA A 11 -29.64 -51.30 11.07
C ALA A 11 -29.53 -50.35 9.86
N ALA A 12 -30.64 -50.07 9.16
CA ALA A 12 -30.65 -49.14 8.03
C ALA A 12 -30.67 -47.65 8.46
N ILE A 13 -31.14 -47.33 9.66
CA ILE A 13 -31.14 -45.95 10.19
C ILE A 13 -29.74 -45.55 10.71
N SER A 14 -28.91 -46.52 11.10
CA SER A 14 -27.56 -46.29 11.63
C SER A 14 -26.51 -45.87 10.59
N ILE A 15 -26.82 -45.92 9.29
CA ILE A 15 -25.80 -45.71 8.22
C ILE A 15 -25.92 -44.30 7.58
N SER A 16 -26.93 -43.51 7.95
CA SER A 16 -27.21 -42.22 7.26
C SER A 16 -26.74 -40.97 8.00
N ALA A 17 -26.07 -41.08 9.15
CA ALA A 17 -25.70 -39.93 9.95
C ALA A 17 -24.28 -40.08 10.52
N ASN A 18 -23.27 -39.88 9.67
CA ASN A 18 -21.96 -39.34 10.04
C ASN A 18 -21.15 -39.04 8.76
N ALA A 19 -21.71 -38.22 7.86
CA ALA A 19 -20.87 -37.34 7.07
C ALA A 19 -20.50 -36.16 7.98
N GLN A 20 -19.68 -36.44 8.98
CA GLN A 20 -19.07 -35.43 9.83
C GLN A 20 -18.11 -34.70 8.89
N GLU A 21 -18.51 -33.49 8.44
CA GLU A 21 -17.60 -32.56 7.78
C GLU A 21 -16.36 -32.50 8.65
N LYS A 22 -15.27 -33.11 8.21
CA LYS A 22 -13.97 -32.91 8.84
C LYS A 22 -13.80 -31.40 8.84
N PRO A 23 -13.68 -30.73 10.01
CA PRO A 23 -13.27 -29.34 10.00
C PRO A 23 -12.00 -29.34 9.17
N SER A 24 -11.97 -28.55 8.10
CA SER A 24 -10.78 -28.42 7.26
C SER A 24 -9.65 -28.12 8.23
N THR A 25 -8.85 -29.14 8.56
CA THR A 25 -7.55 -28.96 9.19
C THR A 25 -6.90 -28.01 8.23
N GLY A 26 -6.80 -26.73 8.60
CA GLY A 26 -6.56 -25.60 7.70
C GLY A 26 -5.24 -25.64 6.93
N ASP A 27 -4.61 -26.80 6.89
CA ASP A 27 -3.63 -27.22 5.93
C ASP A 27 -4.31 -27.77 4.66
N LEU A 28 -4.76 -26.84 3.81
CA LEU A 28 -5.26 -27.12 2.46
C LEU A 28 -4.20 -27.78 1.55
N TYR A 29 -2.96 -27.91 2.03
CA TYR A 29 -1.80 -28.32 1.25
C TYR A 29 -1.15 -29.61 1.77
N GLU A 30 -1.82 -30.37 2.64
CA GLU A 30 -1.39 -31.70 3.11
C GLU A 30 0.07 -31.74 3.63
N GLY A 31 0.52 -30.66 4.29
CA GLY A 31 1.88 -30.57 4.84
C GLY A 31 2.96 -30.16 3.84
N LEU A 32 2.61 -29.89 2.58
CA LEU A 32 3.53 -29.42 1.53
C LEU A 32 3.81 -27.91 1.62
N THR A 33 3.07 -27.16 2.46
CA THR A 33 3.21 -25.71 2.59
C THR A 33 3.80 -25.32 3.94
N ARG A 34 4.87 -24.51 3.91
CA ARG A 34 5.38 -23.85 5.13
C ARG A 34 4.47 -22.69 5.49
N LYS A 35 4.07 -22.62 6.77
CA LYS A 35 3.27 -21.50 7.29
C LYS A 35 4.10 -20.20 7.23
N ILE A 36 3.50 -19.12 6.75
CA ILE A 36 4.08 -17.79 6.86
C ILE A 36 3.95 -17.35 8.31
N THR A 37 5.07 -17.03 8.92
CA THR A 37 5.17 -16.59 10.31
C THR A 37 4.99 -15.07 10.42
N TYR A 38 4.62 -14.57 11.61
CA TYR A 38 4.32 -13.15 11.81
C TYR A 38 5.50 -12.20 11.53
N ASP A 39 6.75 -12.68 11.63
CA ASP A 39 7.99 -11.99 11.22
C ASP A 39 8.16 -11.84 9.69
N ARG A 40 7.19 -12.29 8.90
CA ARG A 40 7.13 -12.04 7.45
C ARG A 40 5.86 -11.33 7.02
N MET A 41 4.98 -11.05 7.97
CA MET A 41 3.71 -10.39 7.71
C MET A 41 3.89 -8.88 7.73
N ILE A 42 3.29 -8.19 6.76
CA ILE A 42 3.06 -6.75 6.83
C ILE A 42 1.66 -6.57 7.46
N PRO A 43 1.56 -6.10 8.71
CA PRO A 43 0.28 -5.86 9.37
C PRO A 43 -0.52 -4.81 8.61
N PRO A 44 -1.78 -5.11 8.24
CA PRO A 44 -2.63 -4.15 7.56
C PRO A 44 -3.17 -3.11 8.55
N TYR A 45 -3.37 -1.88 8.07
CA TYR A 45 -4.11 -0.86 8.79
C TYR A 45 -5.62 -1.12 8.68
N GLY A 46 -6.34 -1.03 9.80
CA GLY A 46 -7.80 -1.07 9.78
C GLY A 46 -8.37 0.22 9.18
N LEU A 47 -9.19 0.10 8.13
CA LEU A 47 -9.83 1.21 7.44
C LEU A 47 -11.35 1.03 7.40
N GLU A 48 -12.07 2.04 7.85
CA GLU A 48 -13.53 2.08 7.79
C GLU A 48 -13.96 2.92 6.60
N VAL A 49 -14.86 2.40 5.76
CA VAL A 49 -15.40 3.12 4.60
C VAL A 49 -16.92 3.14 4.64
N SER A 50 -17.51 4.18 4.06
CA SER A 50 -18.97 4.35 4.00
C SER A 50 -19.43 4.54 2.56
N PHE A 51 -20.71 4.28 2.31
CA PHE A 51 -21.36 4.61 1.03
C PHE A 51 -21.69 6.10 0.93
N ASN A 52 -21.86 6.80 2.06
CA ASN A 52 -22.27 8.20 2.05
C ASN A 52 -21.09 9.17 2.20
N LYS A 53 -19.97 8.71 2.76
CA LYS A 53 -18.78 9.53 3.02
C LYS A 53 -17.55 8.99 2.30
N THR A 54 -16.70 9.89 1.85
CA THR A 54 -15.42 9.55 1.20
C THR A 54 -14.30 9.66 2.22
N VAL A 55 -13.48 8.61 2.31
CA VAL A 55 -12.27 8.59 3.14
C VAL A 55 -11.08 8.98 2.28
N HIS A 56 -10.22 9.83 2.81
CA HIS A 56 -9.01 10.31 2.16
C HIS A 56 -7.81 9.77 2.92
N VAL A 57 -6.89 9.13 2.20
CA VAL A 57 -5.59 8.71 2.74
C VAL A 57 -4.50 9.48 2.01
N ILE A 58 -3.65 10.16 2.78
CA ILE A 58 -2.58 11.04 2.30
C ILE A 58 -1.26 10.30 2.55
N PHE A 59 -0.50 10.05 1.50
CA PHE A 59 0.79 9.37 1.54
C PHE A 59 1.94 10.37 1.54
N PRO A 60 3.12 9.99 2.07
CA PRO A 60 4.29 10.86 2.11
C PRO A 60 4.88 11.14 0.71
N SER A 61 4.57 10.30 -0.29
CA SER A 61 4.95 10.55 -1.68
C SER A 61 3.92 9.95 -2.65
N ALA A 62 4.13 10.19 -3.95
CA ALA A 62 3.17 9.89 -5.01
C ALA A 62 2.81 8.40 -5.06
N ILE A 63 1.54 8.12 -5.32
CA ILE A 63 1.00 6.76 -5.44
C ILE A 63 1.32 6.21 -6.82
N ARG A 64 2.01 5.08 -6.87
CA ARG A 64 2.37 4.38 -8.11
C ARG A 64 1.39 3.28 -8.48
N TYR A 65 0.91 2.56 -7.48
CA TYR A 65 0.05 1.39 -7.65
C TYR A 65 -1.03 1.35 -6.58
N VAL A 66 -2.21 0.88 -6.98
CA VAL A 66 -3.37 0.66 -6.11
C VAL A 66 -4.03 -0.65 -6.52
N ASP A 67 -4.31 -1.50 -5.54
CA ASP A 67 -5.07 -2.73 -5.72
C ASP A 67 -6.26 -2.77 -4.77
N LEU A 68 -7.42 -3.19 -5.29
CA LEU A 68 -8.66 -3.35 -4.54
C LEU A 68 -9.02 -4.83 -4.52
N GLY A 69 -9.16 -5.40 -3.32
CA GLY A 69 -9.47 -6.82 -3.16
C GLY A 69 -10.84 -7.25 -3.68
N SER A 70 -11.75 -6.30 -3.85
CA SER A 70 -13.08 -6.55 -4.39
C SER A 70 -13.69 -5.28 -4.97
N MET A 71 -14.75 -5.47 -5.75
CA MET A 71 -15.56 -4.37 -6.30
C MET A 71 -16.50 -3.73 -5.26
N ASN A 72 -16.49 -4.17 -4.00
CA ASN A 72 -17.31 -3.59 -2.93
C ASN A 72 -16.84 -2.18 -2.53
N ILE A 73 -15.61 -1.83 -2.90
CA ILE A 73 -15.02 -0.52 -2.69
C ILE A 73 -14.58 0.08 -4.03
N ILE A 74 -14.59 1.40 -4.10
CA ILE A 74 -13.98 2.17 -5.17
C ILE A 74 -12.89 3.05 -4.57
N ALA A 75 -11.78 3.17 -5.30
CA ALA A 75 -10.71 4.06 -4.94
C ALA A 75 -10.19 4.80 -6.18
N GLY A 76 -9.72 6.02 -5.99
CA GLY A 76 -9.10 6.81 -7.05
C GLY A 76 -8.26 7.94 -6.47
N LYS A 77 -7.22 8.34 -7.20
CA LYS A 77 -6.42 9.51 -6.81
C LYS A 77 -7.31 10.75 -6.71
N ALA A 78 -6.96 11.66 -5.80
CA ALA A 78 -7.61 12.96 -5.74
C ALA A 78 -7.19 13.81 -6.94
N ASP A 79 -8.12 14.59 -7.47
CA ASP A 79 -7.84 15.41 -8.65
C ASP A 79 -6.78 16.46 -8.33
N GLY A 80 -5.70 16.50 -9.11
CA GLY A 80 -4.58 17.42 -8.90
C GLY A 80 -3.63 17.04 -7.76
N SER A 81 -3.75 15.84 -7.17
CA SER A 81 -2.82 15.34 -6.16
C SER A 81 -2.40 13.90 -6.45
N GLU A 82 -1.09 13.68 -6.48
CA GLU A 82 -0.51 12.36 -6.77
C GLU A 82 -0.37 11.47 -5.53
N ASN A 83 -0.40 12.06 -4.33
CA ASN A 83 -0.17 11.36 -3.06
C ASN A 83 -1.44 11.20 -2.21
N VAL A 84 -2.62 11.53 -2.74
CA VAL A 84 -3.89 11.40 -2.02
C VAL A 84 -4.80 10.43 -2.75
N ILE A 85 -5.33 9.44 -2.02
CA ILE A 85 -6.35 8.52 -2.53
C ILE A 85 -7.69 8.76 -1.83
N ARG A 86 -8.76 8.79 -2.62
CA ARG A 86 -10.15 8.82 -2.17
C ARG A 86 -10.69 7.40 -2.22
N ILE A 87 -11.29 6.95 -1.13
CA ILE A 87 -11.83 5.59 -0.99
C ILE A 87 -13.27 5.70 -0.50
N LYS A 88 -14.15 4.90 -1.08
CA LYS A 88 -15.58 4.88 -0.76
C LYS A 88 -16.15 3.48 -0.94
N ALA A 89 -17.18 3.12 -0.18
CA ALA A 89 -17.91 1.89 -0.45
C ALA A 89 -18.74 2.04 -1.73
N ALA A 90 -18.61 1.07 -2.63
CA ALA A 90 -19.43 0.96 -3.84
C ALA A 90 -20.78 0.28 -3.54
N VAL A 91 -20.80 -0.60 -2.54
CA VAL A 91 -21.98 -1.33 -2.07
C VAL A 91 -22.26 -0.92 -0.62
N ARG A 92 -23.52 -0.58 -0.33
CA ARG A 92 -23.94 -0.23 1.04
C ARG A 92 -23.99 -1.51 1.89
N GLY A 93 -23.32 -1.49 3.05
CA GLY A 93 -23.45 -2.54 4.06
C GLY A 93 -22.83 -3.89 3.68
N PHE A 94 -21.75 -3.92 2.90
CA PHE A 94 -21.09 -5.19 2.60
C PHE A 94 -20.59 -5.86 3.90
N GLU A 95 -20.86 -7.17 4.04
CA GLU A 95 -20.62 -7.89 5.30
C GLU A 95 -19.15 -8.34 5.46
N LYS A 96 -18.52 -8.76 4.36
CA LYS A 96 -17.15 -9.31 4.39
C LYS A 96 -16.13 -8.20 4.21
N GLU A 97 -15.11 -8.19 5.06
CA GLU A 97 -13.95 -7.33 4.87
C GLU A 97 -13.30 -7.57 3.50
N THR A 98 -12.72 -6.52 2.94
CA THR A 98 -11.90 -6.57 1.73
C THR A 98 -10.57 -5.88 2.02
N ASN A 99 -9.60 -5.93 1.11
CA ASN A 99 -8.32 -5.27 1.31
C ASN A 99 -8.08 -4.19 0.25
N LEU A 100 -7.17 -3.29 0.59
CA LEU A 100 -6.62 -2.29 -0.29
C LEU A 100 -5.09 -2.30 -0.12
N SER A 101 -4.36 -2.34 -1.22
CA SER A 101 -2.90 -2.22 -1.20
C SER A 101 -2.44 -1.01 -2.01
N VAL A 102 -1.46 -0.28 -1.50
CA VAL A 102 -0.91 0.91 -2.16
C VAL A 102 0.61 0.84 -2.16
N ILE A 103 1.22 1.12 -3.31
CA ILE A 103 2.68 1.31 -3.45
C ILE A 103 2.92 2.76 -3.85
N THR A 104 3.89 3.39 -3.20
CA THR A 104 4.32 4.76 -3.49
C THR A 104 5.67 4.79 -4.22
N ASP A 105 5.99 5.93 -4.85
CA ASP A 105 7.20 6.10 -5.68
C ASP A 105 8.52 5.99 -4.90
N GLU A 106 8.50 6.16 -3.58
CA GLU A 106 9.65 5.93 -2.72
C GLU A 106 9.82 4.46 -2.30
N GLY A 107 8.97 3.56 -2.83
CA GLY A 107 9.06 2.11 -2.64
C GLY A 107 8.37 1.61 -1.36
N SER A 108 7.49 2.41 -0.75
CA SER A 108 6.75 2.01 0.44
C SER A 108 5.53 1.17 0.08
N PHE A 109 5.23 0.14 0.87
CA PHE A 109 4.02 -0.68 0.76
C PHE A 109 3.07 -0.37 1.90
N TYR A 110 1.81 -0.12 1.58
CA TYR A 110 0.74 0.05 2.55
C TYR A 110 -0.35 -0.97 2.29
N SER A 111 -0.72 -1.73 3.32
CA SER A 111 -1.82 -2.67 3.28
C SER A 111 -2.92 -2.21 4.21
N PHE A 112 -4.17 -2.30 3.76
CA PHE A 112 -5.34 -1.93 4.53
C PHE A 112 -6.34 -3.08 4.54
N ASN A 113 -6.89 -3.36 5.72
CA ASN A 113 -8.06 -4.20 5.86
C ASN A 113 -9.28 -3.28 5.99
N VAL A 114 -10.19 -3.39 5.02
CA VAL A 114 -11.27 -2.44 4.78
C VAL A 114 -12.61 -3.06 5.17
N LYS A 115 -13.32 -2.41 6.08
CA LYS A 115 -14.67 -2.79 6.50
C LYS A 115 -15.66 -1.65 6.29
N TYR A 116 -16.92 -2.02 6.06
CA TYR A 116 -18.00 -1.04 5.97
C TYR A 116 -18.36 -0.49 7.37
N ALA A 117 -18.58 0.82 7.44
CA ALA A 117 -19.20 1.49 8.58
C ALA A 117 -20.12 2.59 8.06
N ASP A 118 -21.34 2.72 8.59
CA ASP A 118 -22.25 3.80 8.20
C ASP A 118 -21.64 5.18 8.50
N GLU A 119 -21.02 5.28 9.68
CA GLU A 119 -20.35 6.47 10.20
C GLU A 119 -18.89 6.16 10.56
N PRO A 120 -17.95 6.22 9.58
CA PRO A 120 -16.54 5.98 9.82
C PRO A 120 -15.97 7.03 10.78
N VAL A 121 -15.18 6.58 11.75
CA VAL A 121 -14.58 7.48 12.77
C VAL A 121 -13.50 8.38 12.16
N LYS A 122 -12.78 7.88 11.14
CA LYS A 122 -11.66 8.58 10.49
C LYS A 122 -11.97 8.79 9.00
N LEU A 123 -12.00 10.05 8.58
CA LEU A 123 -12.27 10.42 7.18
C LEU A 123 -11.05 10.98 6.44
N SER A 124 -10.07 11.53 7.17
CA SER A 124 -8.83 12.05 6.61
C SER A 124 -7.67 11.47 7.41
N ILE A 125 -6.84 10.67 6.76
CA ILE A 125 -5.78 9.90 7.40
C ILE A 125 -4.46 10.25 6.72
N GLU A 126 -3.49 10.71 7.50
CA GLU A 126 -2.14 10.93 7.04
C GLU A 126 -1.28 9.71 7.36
N MET A 127 -0.64 9.15 6.34
CA MET A 127 0.36 8.10 6.47
C MET A 127 1.72 8.75 6.64
N LYS A 128 2.49 8.25 7.59
CA LYS A 128 3.88 8.68 7.78
C LYS A 128 4.83 7.85 6.92
N ASP A 129 5.93 8.47 6.55
CA ASP A 129 7.08 7.83 5.91
C ASP A 129 7.79 6.90 6.90
N PHE A 130 8.21 5.73 6.43
CA PHE A 130 9.03 4.77 7.17
C PHE A 130 10.40 5.34 7.58
N ILE A 131 10.80 6.48 7.02
CA ILE A 131 12.11 7.12 7.26
C ILE A 131 12.08 8.08 8.48
N HIS A 132 10.90 8.52 8.96
CA HIS A 132 10.84 9.70 9.83
C HIS A 132 10.79 9.50 11.35
N ASP A 133 10.58 8.29 11.87
CA ASP A 133 10.59 8.09 13.32
C ASP A 133 11.61 7.00 13.66
N GLY A 134 12.74 7.38 14.28
CA GLY A 134 13.73 6.48 14.88
C GLY A 134 13.18 5.62 16.04
N GLU A 135 11.87 5.56 16.17
CA GLU A 135 11.11 4.72 17.06
C GLU A 135 10.93 3.34 16.40
N VAL A 136 11.53 2.34 17.03
CA VAL A 136 11.57 0.92 16.65
C VAL A 136 10.17 0.27 16.55
N VAL A 137 9.10 1.02 16.84
CA VAL A 137 7.71 0.55 16.98
C VAL A 137 6.92 0.48 15.67
N ASN A 138 7.43 1.00 14.55
CA ASN A 138 6.91 0.73 13.20
C ASN A 138 7.94 0.00 12.32
N ARG A 139 8.52 -1.07 12.86
CA ARG A 139 9.03 -2.18 12.02
C ARG A 139 7.98 -3.29 11.92
N PRO A 140 6.91 -3.16 11.13
CA PRO A 140 6.41 -4.33 10.45
C PRO A 140 7.39 -4.73 9.34
N ASN A 141 7.37 -6.00 8.93
CA ASN A 141 8.34 -6.66 8.03
C ASN A 141 8.39 -6.14 6.58
N ASN A 142 8.09 -4.87 6.34
CA ASN A 142 8.40 -4.20 5.09
C ASN A 142 9.89 -3.81 5.01
N SER A 143 10.78 -4.73 5.43
CA SER A 143 12.23 -4.58 5.36
C SER A 143 12.77 -4.82 3.95
N LEU A 144 11.98 -5.51 3.12
CA LEU A 144 12.26 -5.70 1.71
C LEU A 144 11.79 -4.47 0.94
N GLU A 145 12.69 -3.91 0.15
CA GLU A 145 12.40 -2.75 -0.69
C GLU A 145 11.61 -3.20 -1.92
N ILE A 146 10.56 -2.44 -2.26
CA ILE A 146 9.87 -2.62 -3.53
C ILE A 146 10.71 -1.97 -4.62
N TYR A 147 11.19 -2.76 -5.58
CA TYR A 147 11.91 -2.23 -6.73
C TYR A 147 10.94 -1.70 -7.78
N LEU A 148 11.25 -0.52 -8.29
CA LEU A 148 10.57 0.07 -9.43
C LEU A 148 11.35 -0.27 -10.70
N SER A 149 10.64 -0.71 -11.74
CA SER A 149 11.25 -1.16 -13.01
C SER A 149 12.16 -0.11 -13.65
N GLU A 150 11.84 1.16 -13.46
CA GLU A 150 12.54 2.33 -13.96
C GLU A 150 13.88 2.55 -13.26
N LEU A 151 14.00 2.06 -12.02
CA LEU A 151 15.21 2.19 -11.22
C LEU A 151 16.16 1.00 -11.39
N ARG A 152 15.85 0.07 -12.31
CA ARG A 152 16.64 -1.13 -12.60
C ARG A 152 16.95 -1.90 -11.31
N ASN A 153 18.20 -1.85 -10.85
CA ASN A 153 18.70 -2.58 -9.69
C ASN A 153 18.88 -1.67 -8.47
N GLU A 154 18.46 -0.42 -8.54
CA GLU A 154 18.53 0.51 -7.41
C GLU A 154 17.24 0.57 -6.62
N SER A 155 17.41 0.69 -5.31
CA SER A 155 16.31 0.90 -4.38
C SER A 155 15.71 2.30 -4.56
N PRO A 156 14.38 2.44 -4.71
CA PRO A 156 13.73 3.75 -4.72
C PRO A 156 14.03 4.56 -3.46
N LYS A 157 14.20 3.88 -2.31
CA LYS A 157 14.54 4.52 -1.05
C LYS A 157 15.94 5.15 -1.11
N VAL A 158 16.93 4.45 -1.65
CA VAL A 158 18.30 4.97 -1.82
C VAL A 158 18.29 6.17 -2.76
N VAL A 159 17.63 6.05 -3.91
CA VAL A 159 17.49 7.15 -4.89
C VAL A 159 16.85 8.38 -4.24
N ASN A 160 15.77 8.19 -3.47
CA ASN A 160 15.08 9.27 -2.78
C ASN A 160 15.94 9.92 -1.67
N LEU A 161 16.70 9.13 -0.90
CA LEU A 161 17.62 9.66 0.11
C LEU A 161 18.74 10.50 -0.51
N ILE A 162 19.30 10.07 -1.64
CA ILE A 162 20.30 10.83 -2.39
C ILE A 162 19.71 12.15 -2.88
N MET A 163 18.54 12.11 -3.54
CA MET A 163 17.81 13.31 -3.99
C MET A 163 17.54 14.30 -2.86
N LYS A 164 17.06 13.79 -1.72
CA LYS A 164 16.77 14.60 -0.53
C LYS A 164 18.03 15.24 0.05
N SER A 165 19.14 14.49 0.12
CA SER A 165 20.44 15.01 0.58
C SER A 165 20.97 16.12 -0.33
N ILE A 166 20.92 15.92 -1.66
CA ILE A 166 21.32 16.93 -2.64
C ILE A 166 20.47 18.19 -2.48
N TYR A 167 19.14 18.04 -2.41
CA TYR A 167 18.20 19.14 -2.22
C TYR A 167 18.47 19.93 -0.93
N GLN A 168 18.61 19.23 0.21
CA GLN A 168 18.84 19.84 1.53
C GLN A 168 20.20 20.54 1.62
N SER A 169 21.26 19.93 1.07
CA SER A 169 22.58 20.57 1.03
C SER A 169 22.57 21.86 0.23
N ASN A 170 21.71 21.93 -0.79
CA ASN A 170 21.43 23.07 -1.64
C ASN A 170 22.68 23.76 -2.22
N LYS A 171 23.78 23.02 -2.39
CA LYS A 171 25.07 23.56 -2.84
C LYS A 171 25.00 24.02 -4.30
N ARG A 172 25.81 25.01 -4.66
CA ARG A 172 25.95 25.51 -6.03
C ARG A 172 27.40 25.33 -6.49
N GLU A 173 27.69 24.11 -6.95
CA GLU A 173 28.99 23.72 -7.49
C GLU A 173 29.19 24.28 -8.90
N ILE A 174 28.14 24.22 -9.72
CA ILE A 174 28.14 24.76 -11.09
C ILE A 174 27.59 26.19 -11.04
N LYS A 175 28.44 27.15 -11.45
CA LYS A 175 28.11 28.59 -11.39
C LYS A 175 27.88 29.25 -12.75
N HIS A 176 28.29 28.59 -13.83
CA HIS A 176 28.31 29.18 -15.19
C HIS A 176 27.26 28.60 -16.14
N ILE A 177 26.41 27.66 -15.70
CA ILE A 177 25.34 27.07 -16.51
C ILE A 177 23.97 27.58 -16.03
N GLY A 178 23.32 28.37 -16.86
CA GLY A 178 21.98 28.91 -16.60
C GLY A 178 21.55 29.92 -17.66
N SER A 179 20.28 30.28 -17.64
CA SER A 179 19.69 31.27 -18.56
C SER A 179 18.60 32.07 -17.85
N LYS A 180 18.40 33.32 -18.27
CA LYS A 180 17.31 34.18 -17.79
C LYS A 180 16.63 34.87 -18.96
N ARG A 181 15.31 34.70 -19.09
CA ARG A 181 14.50 35.35 -20.12
C ARG A 181 13.06 35.54 -19.63
N PHE A 182 12.43 36.65 -20.01
CA PHE A 182 11.03 36.94 -19.68
C PHE A 182 10.68 36.79 -18.18
N GLY A 183 11.57 37.22 -17.27
CA GLY A 183 11.36 37.10 -15.82
C GLY A 183 11.63 35.70 -15.24
N ILE A 184 11.89 34.69 -16.08
CA ILE A 184 12.20 33.32 -15.67
C ILE A 184 13.71 33.08 -15.71
N GLN A 185 14.27 32.57 -14.62
CA GLN A 185 15.67 32.16 -14.51
C GLN A 185 15.76 30.65 -14.24
N TYR A 186 16.56 29.95 -15.04
CA TYR A 186 16.90 28.54 -14.86
C TYR A 186 18.40 28.40 -14.57
N LEU A 187 18.77 27.69 -13.52
CA LEU A 187 20.16 27.43 -13.14
C LEU A 187 20.40 25.93 -12.94
N LEU A 188 21.49 25.41 -13.48
CA LEU A 188 22.04 24.12 -13.08
C LEU A 188 23.03 24.37 -11.94
N LYS A 189 22.74 23.82 -10.76
CA LYS A 189 23.53 24.01 -9.54
C LYS A 189 24.58 22.92 -9.31
N GLY A 190 24.31 21.71 -9.77
CA GLY A 190 25.23 20.58 -9.61
C GLY A 190 24.75 19.37 -10.40
N ILE A 191 25.71 18.49 -10.72
CA ILE A 191 25.47 17.16 -11.30
C ILE A 191 26.16 16.17 -10.38
N TYR A 192 25.43 15.12 -9.98
CA TYR A 192 25.95 14.06 -9.11
C TYR A 192 25.71 12.71 -9.78
N THR A 193 26.55 11.73 -9.48
CA THR A 193 26.46 10.38 -10.04
C THR A 193 26.45 9.34 -8.93
N TYR A 194 25.56 8.36 -9.02
CA TYR A 194 25.56 7.19 -8.15
C TYR A 194 24.92 6.00 -8.88
N ASN A 195 25.63 4.87 -8.95
CA ASN A 195 25.17 3.63 -9.61
C ASN A 195 24.47 3.86 -10.96
N ASP A 196 25.18 4.50 -11.90
CA ASP A 196 24.69 4.87 -13.24
C ASP A 196 23.53 5.88 -13.29
N PHE A 197 23.00 6.32 -12.15
CA PHE A 197 22.06 7.44 -12.09
C PHE A 197 22.78 8.77 -12.11
N LEU A 198 22.24 9.68 -12.91
CA LEU A 198 22.66 11.08 -12.99
C LEU A 198 21.63 11.96 -12.28
N TYR A 199 22.04 12.62 -11.22
CA TYR A 199 21.19 13.48 -10.40
C TYR A 199 21.49 14.93 -10.74
N PHE A 200 20.47 15.66 -11.17
CA PHE A 200 20.58 17.08 -11.53
C PHE A 200 20.00 17.96 -10.43
N HIS A 201 20.84 18.77 -9.79
CA HIS A 201 20.35 19.82 -8.91
C HIS A 201 20.10 21.09 -9.71
N THR A 202 18.84 21.50 -9.81
CA THR A 202 18.43 22.63 -10.64
C THR A 202 17.62 23.62 -9.84
N GLN A 203 17.56 24.87 -10.30
CA GLN A 203 16.75 25.91 -9.69
C GLN A 203 16.01 26.69 -10.77
N VAL A 204 14.70 26.86 -10.57
CA VAL A 204 13.85 27.73 -11.38
C VAL A 204 13.37 28.87 -10.50
N LYS A 205 13.51 30.11 -10.97
CA LYS A 205 12.93 31.30 -10.33
C LYS A 205 12.04 32.00 -11.35
N ASN A 206 10.82 32.33 -10.94
CA ASN A 206 9.94 33.21 -11.69
C ASN A 206 9.79 34.51 -10.89
N ALA A 207 10.30 35.61 -11.43
CA ALA A 207 10.15 36.92 -10.83
C ALA A 207 9.58 37.87 -11.89
N VAL A 208 8.57 38.63 -11.48
CA VAL A 208 8.11 39.76 -12.28
C VAL A 208 9.30 40.73 -12.40
N PRO A 209 9.64 41.21 -13.61
CA PRO A 209 10.64 42.25 -13.76
C PRO A 209 10.12 43.50 -13.02
N THR A 210 10.76 43.86 -11.91
CA THR A 210 10.64 45.19 -11.30
C THR A 210 11.35 46.21 -12.16
#